data_AF-A0AA97HVC7-F1
#
_entry.id   AF-A0AA97HVC7-F1
#
_cell.length_a   1.000
_cell.length_b   1.000
_cell.length_c   1.000
_cell.angle_alpha   90.00
_cell.angle_beta   90.00
_cell.angle_gamma   90.00
#
_symmetry.space_group_name_H-M   'P 1'
#
loop_
_entity.id
_entity.type
_entity.pdbx_description
1 polymer ?
#
loop_
_entity_poly.entity_id
_entity_poly.type
_entity_poly.pdbx_seq_one_letter_code
_entity_poly.pdbx_strand_id
1 'polypeptide(L)'
;MRQDWDRLYRQTQDLYGTAANQFIQEIAQTIPIQGNTLAIAEGEGRNILYLAQQARQHNTEFSAEVWDYAEVALQSLAAKAQAIDLKLTLRQVDLTEVIWPNQAYQNVICVFGHFDQHTQQQVLQGIRQSLQSGGWFIGELYSMEQIKYATGGPRNIEYLSH
;
A
#
# COMPACT_ATOMS: atom_id res chain seq x y z
N MET A 1 2.58 17.40 -4.08
CA MET A 1 2.41 15.97 -3.72
C MET A 1 3.67 15.36 -3.10
N ARG A 2 4.82 15.24 -3.79
CA ARG A 2 6.03 14.59 -3.22
C ARG A 2 6.53 15.21 -1.92
N GLN A 3 6.80 16.53 -1.97
CA GLN A 3 7.34 17.27 -0.83
C GLN A 3 6.37 17.30 0.35
N ASP A 4 5.07 17.15 0.09
CA ASP A 4 4.03 17.18 1.12
C ASP A 4 4.03 15.88 1.94
N TRP A 5 4.10 14.72 1.27
CA TRP A 5 4.16 13.42 1.96
C TRP A 5 5.47 13.23 2.72
N ASP A 6 6.61 13.52 2.10
CA ASP A 6 7.91 13.46 2.80
C ASP A 6 7.93 14.39 4.02
N ARG A 7 7.35 15.59 3.92
CA ARG A 7 7.22 16.51 5.06
C ARG A 7 6.37 15.92 6.18
N LEU A 8 5.21 15.34 5.85
CA LEU A 8 4.31 14.73 6.84
C LEU A 8 4.98 13.58 7.58
N TYR A 9 5.62 12.66 6.86
CA TYR A 9 6.31 11.51 7.47
C TYR A 9 7.55 11.92 8.29
N ARG A 10 8.21 13.04 7.98
CA ARG A 10 9.28 13.59 8.85
C ARG A 10 8.74 14.19 10.14
N GLN A 11 7.54 14.77 10.10
CA GLN A 11 6.94 15.46 11.25
C GLN A 11 6.25 14.49 12.20
N THR A 12 5.68 13.41 11.67
CA THR A 12 4.93 12.43 12.44
C THR A 12 5.38 11.03 12.06
N GLN A 13 6.15 10.40 12.95
CA GLN A 13 6.48 8.98 12.84
C GLN A 13 5.20 8.15 13.08
N ASP A 14 5.03 7.08 12.30
CA ASP A 14 3.83 6.24 12.35
C ASP A 14 2.55 7.06 12.15
N LEU A 15 2.48 7.82 11.06
CA LEU A 15 1.39 8.78 10.77
C LEU A 15 -0.01 8.14 10.89
N TYR A 16 -0.13 6.86 10.54
CA TYR A 16 -1.36 6.08 10.63
C TYR A 16 -1.33 5.01 11.73
N GLY A 17 -0.38 5.09 12.67
CA GLY A 17 -0.11 4.07 13.67
C GLY A 17 0.57 2.82 13.10
N THR A 18 0.92 1.90 14.00
CA THR A 18 1.71 0.70 13.69
C THR A 18 0.86 -0.54 13.44
N ALA A 19 -0.38 -0.58 13.92
CA ALA A 19 -1.31 -1.67 13.67
C ALA A 19 -1.79 -1.63 12.20
N ALA A 20 -1.84 -2.79 11.56
CA ALA A 20 -2.39 -2.91 10.21
C ALA A 20 -3.84 -2.42 10.14
N ASN A 21 -4.26 -1.98 8.96
CA ASN A 21 -5.65 -1.65 8.72
C ASN A 21 -6.56 -2.84 9.08
N GLN A 22 -7.67 -2.59 9.76
CA GLN A 22 -8.63 -3.62 10.16
C GLN A 22 -9.13 -4.46 8.98
N PHE A 23 -9.42 -3.83 7.84
CA PHE A 23 -9.80 -4.54 6.61
C PHE A 23 -8.73 -5.54 6.18
N ILE A 24 -7.45 -5.17 6.24
CA ILE A 24 -6.34 -6.08 5.91
C ILE A 24 -6.28 -7.25 6.90
N GLN A 25 -6.52 -7.01 8.19
CA GLN A 25 -6.56 -8.07 9.20
C GLN A 25 -7.69 -9.07 8.93
N GLU A 26 -8.88 -8.58 8.56
CA GLU A 26 -10.04 -9.42 8.22
C GLU A 26 -9.81 -10.23 6.94
N ILE A 27 -9.23 -9.59 5.91
CA ILE A 27 -8.89 -10.25 4.65
C ILE A 27 -7.83 -11.34 4.86
N ALA A 28 -6.78 -11.07 5.64
CA ALA A 28 -5.72 -12.04 5.93
C ALA A 28 -6.22 -13.31 6.64
N GLN A 29 -7.35 -13.23 7.34
CA GLN A 29 -8.00 -14.40 7.96
C GLN A 29 -8.84 -15.22 6.97
N THR A 30 -9.24 -14.62 5.86
CA THR A 30 -10.19 -15.23 4.91
C THR A 30 -9.51 -15.77 3.66
N ILE A 31 -8.46 -15.09 3.19
CA ILE A 31 -7.70 -15.50 2.00
C ILE A 31 -6.22 -15.70 2.34
N PRO A 32 -5.59 -16.77 1.83
CA PRO A 32 -4.17 -17.00 2.06
C PRO A 32 -3.34 -16.03 1.22
N ILE A 33 -2.87 -14.94 1.84
CA ILE A 33 -1.93 -14.01 1.20
C ILE A 33 -0.54 -14.64 1.21
N GLN A 34 -0.14 -15.16 0.06
CA GLN A 34 1.11 -15.87 -0.13
C GLN A 34 1.77 -15.50 -1.45
N GLY A 35 3.06 -15.79 -1.55
CA GLY A 35 3.89 -15.50 -2.72
C GLY A 35 4.28 -14.02 -2.82
N ASN A 36 4.61 -13.62 -4.04
CA ASN A 36 5.08 -12.31 -4.41
C ASN A 36 3.94 -11.28 -4.39
N THR A 37 4.06 -10.32 -3.48
CA THR A 37 3.05 -9.30 -3.20
C THR A 37 3.57 -7.92 -3.54
N LEU A 38 2.83 -7.15 -4.33
CA LEU A 38 3.10 -5.74 -4.55
C LEU A 38 2.22 -4.90 -3.60
N ALA A 39 2.81 -4.02 -2.80
CA ALA A 39 2.07 -2.99 -2.07
C ALA A 39 2.35 -1.62 -2.66
N ILE A 40 1.30 -0.89 -3.06
CA ILE A 40 1.41 0.44 -3.67
C ILE A 40 0.80 1.49 -2.76
N ALA A 41 1.43 2.67 -2.69
CA ALA A 41 1.03 3.78 -1.80
C ALA A 41 0.87 3.32 -0.35
N GLU A 42 1.78 2.46 0.11
CA GLU A 42 1.70 1.75 1.39
C GLU A 42 2.27 2.56 2.57
N GLY A 43 3.00 3.64 2.29
CA GLY A 43 3.63 4.49 3.28
C GLY A 43 4.66 3.73 4.12
N GLU A 44 4.51 3.79 5.44
CA GLU A 44 5.45 3.18 6.39
C GLU A 44 5.25 1.67 6.60
N GLY A 45 4.40 1.02 5.80
CA GLY A 45 4.36 -0.45 5.68
C GLY A 45 3.63 -1.21 6.77
N ARG A 46 2.73 -0.58 7.53
CA ARG A 46 1.99 -1.26 8.60
C ARG A 46 1.21 -2.50 8.10
N ASN A 47 0.70 -2.49 6.87
CA ASN A 47 -0.06 -3.62 6.32
C ASN A 47 0.89 -4.70 5.83
N ILE A 48 1.92 -4.33 5.07
CA ILE A 48 2.86 -5.33 4.51
C ILE A 48 3.66 -6.05 5.60
N LEU A 49 4.05 -5.33 6.66
CA LEU A 49 4.73 -5.92 7.82
C LEU A 49 3.83 -6.93 8.55
N TYR A 50 2.55 -6.59 8.72
CA TYR A 50 1.58 -7.51 9.32
C TYR A 50 1.38 -8.77 8.47
N LEU A 51 1.20 -8.63 7.16
CA LEU A 51 1.01 -9.78 6.26
C LEU A 51 2.23 -10.69 6.22
N ALA A 52 3.43 -10.12 6.25
CA ALA A 52 4.66 -10.90 6.37
C ALA A 52 4.71 -11.70 7.68
N GLN A 53 4.27 -11.10 8.79
CA GLN A 53 4.18 -11.79 10.07
C GLN A 53 3.13 -12.91 10.06
N GLN A 54 1.97 -12.69 9.45
CA GLN A 54 0.94 -13.73 9.29
C GLN A 54 1.47 -14.89 8.44
N ALA A 55 2.10 -14.61 7.30
CA ALA A 55 2.70 -15.64 6.47
C ALA A 55 3.76 -16.47 7.22
N ARG A 56 4.61 -15.80 8.02
CA ARG A 56 5.59 -16.47 8.89
C ARG A 56 4.91 -17.36 9.94
N GLN A 57 3.82 -16.91 10.57
CA GLN A 57 3.05 -17.71 11.54
C GLN A 57 2.40 -18.94 10.90
N HIS A 58 1.94 -18.81 9.66
CA HIS A 58 1.31 -19.88 8.90
C HIS A 58 2.31 -20.75 8.11
N ASN A 59 3.61 -20.46 8.17
CA ASN A 59 4.66 -21.11 7.38
C ASN A 59 4.40 -21.11 5.86
N THR A 60 3.85 -20.00 5.34
CA THR A 60 3.62 -19.81 3.90
C THR A 60 4.71 -18.94 3.28
N GLU A 61 4.98 -19.16 1.99
CA GLU A 61 5.92 -18.33 1.24
C GLU A 61 5.39 -16.89 1.15
N PHE A 62 6.26 -15.92 1.40
CA PHE A 62 5.94 -14.51 1.27
C PHE A 62 7.16 -13.71 0.84
N SER A 63 7.00 -12.93 -0.22
CA SER A 63 7.94 -11.91 -0.64
C SER A 63 7.15 -10.67 -1.02
N ALA A 64 7.74 -9.49 -0.85
CA ALA A 64 7.05 -8.27 -1.18
C ALA A 64 7.94 -7.20 -1.78
N GLU A 65 7.32 -6.48 -2.72
CA GLU A 65 7.80 -5.25 -3.28
C GLU A 65 6.87 -4.12 -2.85
N VAL A 66 7.43 -2.99 -2.43
CA VAL A 66 6.66 -1.84 -1.95
C VAL A 66 7.02 -0.63 -2.79
N TRP A 67 5.99 -0.04 -3.39
CA TRP A 67 6.06 1.18 -4.18
C TRP A 67 5.42 2.31 -3.42
N ASP A 68 6.20 3.33 -3.10
CA ASP A 68 5.68 4.56 -2.51
C ASP A 68 6.37 5.77 -3.13
N TYR A 69 5.68 6.91 -3.10
CA TYR A 69 6.22 8.16 -3.61
C TYR A 69 7.13 8.84 -2.57
N ALA A 70 6.86 8.63 -1.28
CA ALA A 70 7.56 9.23 -0.15
C ALA A 70 8.79 8.39 0.23
N GLU A 71 9.97 8.95 -0.02
CA GLU A 71 11.24 8.30 0.31
C GLU A 71 11.38 8.10 1.82
N VAL A 72 10.90 9.07 2.61
CA VAL A 72 10.97 9.02 4.08
C VAL A 72 10.17 7.84 4.64
N ALA A 73 9.01 7.55 4.04
CA ALA A 73 8.18 6.43 4.45
C ALA A 73 8.85 5.09 4.12
N LEU A 74 9.47 4.98 2.93
CA LEU A 74 10.25 3.80 2.54
C LEU A 74 11.47 3.59 3.46
N GLN A 75 12.17 4.66 3.86
CA GLN A 75 13.28 4.57 4.81
C GLN A 75 12.81 4.07 6.19
N SER A 76 11.67 4.57 6.67
CA SER A 76 11.04 4.10 7.91
C SER A 76 10.68 2.61 7.81
N LEU A 77 10.06 2.20 6.71
CA LEU A 77 9.72 0.80 6.45
C LEU A 77 10.97 -0.09 6.36
N ALA A 78 12.05 0.36 5.71
CA ALA A 78 13.30 -0.38 5.63
C ALA A 78 13.85 -0.70 7.03
N ALA A 79 13.87 0.29 7.93
CA ALA A 79 14.33 0.11 9.30
C ALA A 79 13.43 -0.88 10.08
N LYS A 80 12.10 -0.77 9.93
CA LYS A 80 11.14 -1.69 10.56
C LYS A 80 11.30 -3.13 10.04
N ALA A 81 11.47 -3.29 8.74
CA ALA A 81 11.68 -4.59 8.11
C ALA A 81 12.99 -5.24 8.56
N GLN A 82 14.07 -4.46 8.65
CA GLN A 82 15.37 -4.92 9.16
C GLN A 82 15.26 -5.39 10.62
N ALA A 83 14.51 -4.68 11.47
CA ALA A 83 14.33 -5.06 12.87
C ALA A 83 13.65 -6.42 13.08
N ILE A 84 12.93 -6.93 12.08
CA ILE A 84 12.22 -8.22 12.13
C ILE A 84 12.76 -9.25 11.12
N ASP A 85 13.95 -9.00 10.57
CA ASP A 85 14.60 -9.80 9.53
C ASP A 85 13.65 -10.16 8.38
N LEU A 86 12.96 -9.14 7.87
CA LEU A 86 12.08 -9.24 6.71
C LEU A 86 12.77 -8.61 5.51
N LYS A 87 12.89 -9.38 4.42
CA LYS A 87 13.38 -8.88 3.15
C LYS A 87 12.23 -8.27 2.35
N LEU A 88 12.33 -6.98 2.08
CA LEU A 88 11.42 -6.23 1.21
C LEU A 88 12.23 -5.60 0.06
N THR A 89 11.65 -5.57 -1.14
CA THR A 89 12.14 -4.70 -2.22
C THR A 89 11.40 -3.38 -2.12
N LEU A 90 12.11 -2.29 -1.83
CA LEU A 90 11.50 -0.97 -1.70
C LEU A 90 11.87 -0.13 -2.93
N ARG A 91 10.87 0.47 -3.58
CA ARG A 91 11.10 1.36 -4.72
C ARG A 91 10.32 2.64 -4.56
N GLN A 92 11.03 3.75 -4.77
CA GLN A 92 10.38 5.04 -4.90
C GLN A 92 9.80 5.13 -6.32
N VAL A 93 8.48 5.16 -6.44
CA VAL A 93 7.79 5.04 -7.73
C VAL A 93 6.69 6.08 -7.84
N ASP A 94 6.68 6.82 -8.96
CA ASP A 94 5.50 7.57 -9.40
C ASP A 94 4.56 6.62 -10.15
N LEU A 95 3.38 6.36 -9.58
CA LEU A 95 2.42 5.45 -10.20
C LEU A 95 1.82 6.01 -11.51
N THR A 96 1.96 7.32 -11.77
CA THR A 96 1.52 7.94 -13.02
C THR A 96 2.50 7.73 -14.17
N GLU A 97 3.76 7.40 -13.88
CA GLU A 97 4.83 7.24 -14.86
C GLU A 97 5.39 5.80 -14.92
N VAL A 98 4.95 4.92 -14.03
CA VAL A 98 5.50 3.57 -13.92
C VAL A 98 5.06 2.65 -15.07
N ILE A 99 6.00 1.83 -15.53
CA ILE A 99 5.71 0.70 -16.40
C ILE A 99 5.35 -0.50 -15.53
N TRP A 100 4.06 -0.85 -15.52
CA TRP A 100 3.56 -2.00 -14.78
C TRP A 100 4.07 -3.31 -15.40
N PRO A 101 4.68 -4.21 -14.61
CA PRO A 101 5.11 -5.52 -15.11
C PRO A 101 3.87 -6.37 -15.47
N ASN A 102 4.04 -7.37 -16.31
CA ASN A 102 2.95 -8.27 -16.70
C ASN A 102 2.99 -9.53 -15.84
N GLN A 103 1.86 -9.89 -15.20
CA GLN A 103 1.68 -11.15 -14.44
C GLN A 103 2.84 -11.47 -13.45
N ALA A 104 3.31 -10.45 -12.73
CA ALA A 104 4.48 -10.56 -11.85
C ALA A 104 4.12 -10.87 -10.39
N TYR A 105 2.90 -10.52 -9.95
CA TYR A 105 2.51 -10.60 -8.55
C TYR A 105 1.29 -11.51 -8.36
N GLN A 106 1.29 -12.28 -7.28
CA GLN A 106 0.15 -13.07 -6.85
C GLN A 106 -0.86 -12.20 -6.10
N ASN A 107 -0.38 -11.15 -5.42
CA ASN A 107 -1.25 -10.19 -4.73
C ASN A 107 -0.82 -8.76 -5.02
N VAL A 108 -1.78 -7.85 -5.12
CA VAL A 108 -1.53 -6.41 -5.14
C VAL A 108 -2.37 -5.75 -4.05
N ILE A 109 -1.75 -4.91 -3.24
CA ILE A 109 -2.36 -4.25 -2.08
C ILE A 109 -2.32 -2.74 -2.25
N CYS A 110 -3.45 -2.07 -2.05
CA CYS A 110 -3.54 -0.61 -2.06
C CYS A 110 -4.57 -0.12 -1.03
N VAL A 111 -4.11 0.46 0.08
CA VAL A 111 -4.97 0.93 1.18
C VAL A 111 -4.82 2.43 1.34
N PHE A 112 -5.93 3.16 1.21
CA PHE A 112 -6.00 4.62 1.28
C PHE A 112 -5.03 5.35 0.33
N GLY A 113 -4.77 4.77 -0.84
CA GLY A 113 -4.07 5.45 -1.93
C GLY A 113 -4.88 6.67 -2.39
N HIS A 114 -4.30 7.87 -2.26
CA HIS A 114 -4.92 9.12 -2.67
C HIS A 114 -4.51 9.44 -4.12
N PHE A 115 -5.46 9.26 -5.05
CA PHE A 115 -5.27 9.51 -6.48
C PHE A 115 -6.37 10.41 -7.02
N ASP A 116 -6.06 11.24 -8.01
CA ASP A 116 -7.09 11.84 -8.86
C ASP A 116 -7.77 10.76 -9.74
N GLN A 117 -8.90 11.11 -10.35
CA GLN A 117 -9.70 10.15 -11.13
C GLN A 117 -8.94 9.55 -12.33
N HIS A 118 -8.08 10.34 -12.98
CA HIS A 118 -7.32 9.87 -14.14
C HIS A 118 -6.26 8.87 -13.70
N THR A 119 -5.50 9.23 -12.66
CA THR A 119 -4.48 8.37 -12.05
C THR A 119 -5.09 7.08 -11.51
N GLN A 120 -6.27 7.14 -10.88
CA GLN A 120 -6.95 5.95 -10.37
C GLN A 120 -7.23 4.92 -11.49
N GLN A 121 -7.69 5.36 -12.66
CA GLN A 121 -7.94 4.46 -13.79
C GLN A 121 -6.64 3.80 -14.29
N GLN A 122 -5.56 4.57 -14.41
CA GLN A 122 -4.26 4.06 -14.83
C GLN A 122 -3.71 3.03 -13.83
N VAL A 123 -3.81 3.33 -12.53
CA VAL A 123 -3.39 2.44 -11.45
C VAL A 123 -4.19 1.14 -11.48
N LEU A 124 -5.52 1.19 -11.58
CA LEU A 124 -6.36 -0.01 -11.66
C LEU A 124 -6.05 -0.87 -12.89
N GLN A 125 -5.77 -0.25 -14.04
CA GLN A 125 -5.33 -0.98 -15.24
C GLN A 125 -3.97 -1.65 -15.03
N GLY A 126 -3.02 -0.93 -14.42
CA GLY A 126 -1.70 -1.42 -14.08
C GLY A 126 -1.74 -2.61 -13.11
N ILE A 127 -2.52 -2.49 -12.03
CA ILE A 127 -2.78 -3.57 -11.07
C ILE A 127 -3.26 -4.82 -11.81
N ARG A 128 -4.29 -4.68 -12.66
CA ARG A 128 -4.84 -5.80 -13.43
C ARG A 128 -3.80 -6.45 -14.34
N GLN A 129 -2.92 -5.67 -14.97
CA GLN A 129 -1.84 -6.17 -15.81
C GLN A 129 -0.77 -6.93 -15.01
N SER A 130 -0.44 -6.44 -13.81
CA SER A 130 0.61 -7.02 -12.98
C SER A 130 0.18 -8.24 -12.18
N LEU A 131 -1.12 -8.44 -12.00
CA LEU A 131 -1.67 -9.62 -11.35
C LEU A 131 -1.56 -10.86 -12.23
N GLN A 132 -1.11 -11.95 -11.61
CA GLN A 132 -1.21 -13.29 -12.20
C GLN A 132 -2.65 -13.76 -12.26
N SER A 133 -2.91 -14.72 -13.14
CA SER A 133 -4.21 -15.41 -13.18
C SER A 133 -4.49 -16.07 -11.84
N GLY A 134 -5.66 -15.78 -11.25
CA GLY A 134 -6.03 -16.25 -9.92
C GLY A 134 -5.43 -15.46 -8.75
N GLY A 135 -4.71 -14.36 -9.02
CA GLY A 135 -4.17 -13.47 -8.00
C GLY A 135 -5.23 -12.53 -7.40
N TRP A 136 -4.90 -11.95 -6.24
CA TRP A 136 -5.80 -11.07 -5.49
C TRP A 136 -5.43 -9.60 -5.62
N PHE A 137 -6.39 -8.76 -6.00
CA PHE A 137 -6.33 -7.34 -5.67
C PHE A 137 -7.04 -7.10 -4.34
N ILE A 138 -6.36 -6.43 -3.41
CA ILE A 138 -6.89 -6.09 -2.10
C ILE A 138 -6.73 -4.59 -1.92
N GLY A 139 -7.84 -3.87 -1.80
CA GLY A 139 -7.76 -2.45 -1.58
C GLY A 139 -8.94 -1.88 -0.83
N GLU A 140 -8.64 -0.85 -0.06
CA GLU A 140 -9.62 0.00 0.59
C GLU A 140 -9.35 1.43 0.11
N LEU A 141 -10.23 1.92 -0.75
CA LEU A 141 -10.10 3.23 -1.40
C LEU A 141 -11.29 4.10 -1.01
N TYR A 142 -11.07 5.40 -0.86
CA TYR A 142 -12.17 6.33 -0.67
C TYR A 142 -12.97 6.47 -1.97
N SER A 143 -14.27 6.20 -1.89
CA SER A 143 -15.20 6.47 -2.99
C SER A 143 -15.53 7.97 -3.02
N MET A 144 -15.76 8.53 -4.21
CA MET A 144 -16.25 9.90 -4.40
C MET A 144 -17.56 10.18 -3.62
N GLU A 145 -18.36 9.14 -3.32
CA GLU A 145 -19.60 9.28 -2.55
C GLU A 145 -19.37 9.58 -1.05
N GLN A 146 -18.14 9.43 -0.56
CA GLN A 146 -17.77 9.61 0.85
C GLN A 146 -17.70 11.08 1.28
N ILE A 147 -17.70 12.02 0.32
CA ILE A 147 -17.85 13.46 0.56
C ILE A 147 -19.18 13.78 1.28
N LYS A 148 -20.21 12.91 1.16
CA LYS A 148 -21.52 13.13 1.81
C LYS A 148 -21.57 12.71 3.29
N TYR A 149 -20.60 11.93 3.79
CA TYR A 149 -20.73 11.28 5.10
C TYR A 149 -19.84 11.85 6.21
N ALA A 150 -18.85 12.69 5.92
CA ALA A 150 -18.04 13.40 6.91
C ALA A 150 -17.48 12.52 8.07
N THR A 151 -17.26 11.22 7.83
CA THR A 151 -16.89 10.24 8.88
C THR A 151 -15.38 10.02 9.03
N GLY A 152 -14.54 10.70 8.23
CA GLY A 152 -13.09 10.57 8.28
C GLY A 152 -12.44 10.82 6.92
N GLY A 153 -11.20 11.30 6.94
CA GLY A 153 -10.46 11.88 5.81
C GLY A 153 -9.70 13.12 6.28
N PRO A 154 -8.58 13.51 5.64
CA PRO A 154 -7.80 14.67 6.08
C PRO A 154 -8.70 15.93 6.11
N ARG A 155 -8.71 16.63 7.25
CA ARG A 155 -9.45 17.90 7.44
C ARG A 155 -8.90 19.06 6.59
N ASN A 156 -7.86 18.82 5.81
CA ASN A 156 -7.23 19.83 4.97
C ASN A 156 -7.83 19.76 3.56
N ILE A 157 -8.51 20.84 3.18
CA ILE A 157 -9.26 21.00 1.92
C ILE A 157 -8.37 20.78 0.68
N GLU A 158 -7.05 20.94 0.81
CA GLU A 158 -6.06 20.72 -0.25
C GLU A 158 -5.83 19.24 -0.65
N TYR A 159 -6.43 18.28 0.06
CA TYR A 159 -6.33 16.84 -0.25
C TYR A 159 -7.64 16.24 -0.82
N LEU A 160 -8.59 17.09 -1.21
CA LEU A 160 -9.81 16.67 -1.91
C LEU A 160 -9.67 16.98 -3.41
N SER A 161 -9.72 15.96 -4.26
CA SER A 161 -9.72 16.11 -5.71
C SER A 161 -11.04 16.76 -6.19
N HIS A 162 -10.93 17.69 -7.14
CA HIS A 162 -12.06 18.29 -7.85
C HIS A 162 -12.77 17.28 -8.76
#